data_AF-J3I3M9-F1
#
_entry.id   AF-J3I3M9-F1
#
_cell.length_a   1.000
_cell.length_b   1.000
_cell.length_c   1.000
_cell.angle_alpha   90.00
_cell.angle_beta   90.00
_cell.angle_gamma   90.00
#
_symmetry.space_group_name_H-M   'P 1'
#
loop_
_entity.id
_entity.type
_entity.pdbx_description
1 polymer ?
#
loop_
_entity_poly.entity_id
_entity_poly.type
_entity_poly.pdbx_seq_one_letter_code
_entity_poly.pdbx_strand_id
1 'polypeptide(L)' 'MSDLQIRNLRPGEISLAVDWAAAEGWNPGLSDAACFALPDAQGFFVGEIDGEPVATVS' A
#
# COMPACT_ATOMS: atom_id res chain seq x y z
N MET A 1 11.53 -11.31 18.98
CA MET A 1 10.53 -10.30 18.56
C MET A 1 10.91 -9.92 17.16
N SER A 2 9.96 -9.96 16.24
CA SER A 2 10.18 -9.60 14.85
C SER A 2 10.05 -8.10 14.71
N ASP A 3 11.02 -7.47 14.05
CA ASP A 3 11.08 -6.01 13.91
C ASP A 3 10.21 -5.54 12.74
N LEU A 4 9.57 -4.38 12.89
CA LEU A 4 8.87 -3.71 11.79
C LEU A 4 9.88 -3.14 10.80
N GLN A 5 9.80 -3.56 9.54
CA GLN A 5 10.59 -3.02 8.43
C GLN A 5 9.71 -2.11 7.58
N ILE A 6 10.20 -0.92 7.24
CA ILE A 6 9.48 0.04 6.40
C ILE A 6 10.21 0.19 5.07
N ARG A 7 9.49 0.07 3.97
CA ARG A 7 9.99 0.31 2.61
C ARG A 7 8.94 0.97 1.75
N ASN A 8 9.34 1.57 0.63
CA ASN A 8 8.38 1.99 -0.38
C ASN A 8 7.66 0.78 -0.99
N LEU A 9 6.37 0.96 -1.28
CA LEU A 9 5.64 0.05 -2.17
C LEU A 9 6.09 0.30 -3.60
N ARG A 10 6.25 -0.78 -4.37
CA ARG A 10 6.41 -0.69 -5.82
C ARG A 10 5.05 -0.29 -6.41
N PRO A 11 5.01 0.41 -7.56
CA PRO A 11 3.76 0.80 -8.21
C PRO A 11 2.74 -0.36 -8.39
N GLY A 12 3.21 -1.56 -8.70
CA GLY A 12 2.36 -2.76 -8.82
C GLY A 12 1.85 -3.34 -7.50
N GLU A 13 2.35 -2.87 -6.35
CA GLU A 13 1.92 -3.31 -5.01
C GLU A 13 0.87 -2.36 -4.40
N ILE A 14 0.61 -1.19 -5.00
CA ILE A 14 -0.36 -0.21 -4.49
C ILE A 14 -1.79 -0.79 -4.42
N SER A 15 -2.11 -1.80 -5.23
CA SER A 15 -3.39 -2.51 -5.12
C SER A 15 -3.63 -3.10 -3.74
N LEU A 16 -2.59 -3.48 -2.98
CA LEU A 16 -2.73 -3.94 -1.60
C LEU A 16 -3.44 -2.91 -0.72
N ALA A 17 -2.99 -1.65 -0.78
CA ALA A 17 -3.57 -0.56 0.01
C ALA A 17 -5.02 -0.27 -0.43
N VAL A 18 -5.29 -0.35 -1.72
CA VAL A 18 -6.64 -0.17 -2.29
C VAL A 18 -7.59 -1.28 -1.86
N ASP A 19 -7.14 -2.53 -1.91
CA ASP A 19 -7.91 -3.71 -1.51
C ASP A 19 -8.21 -3.68 -0.01
N TRP A 20 -7.26 -3.25 0.82
CA TRP A 20 -7.48 -3.06 2.26
C TRP A 20 -8.47 -1.93 2.54
N ALA A 21 -8.35 -0.79 1.86
CA ALA A 21 -9.33 0.29 1.98
C ALA A 21 -10.74 -0.20 1.62
N ALA A 22 -10.89 -0.97 0.54
CA ALA A 22 -12.17 -1.57 0.17
C ALA A 22 -12.70 -2.54 1.25
N ALA A 23 -11.83 -3.40 1.80
CA ALA A 23 -12.19 -4.33 2.86
C ALA A 23 -12.60 -3.63 4.17
N GLU A 24 -12.03 -2.45 4.44
CA GLU A 24 -12.40 -1.57 5.55
C GLU A 24 -13.71 -0.79 5.32
N GLY A 25 -14.31 -0.90 4.13
CA GLY A 25 -15.58 -0.26 3.78
C GLY A 25 -15.44 1.13 3.16
N TRP A 26 -14.23 1.51 2.72
CA TRP A 26 -14.05 2.69 1.88
C TRP A 26 -14.54 2.41 0.46
N ASN A 27 -14.70 3.47 -0.34
CA ASN A 27 -15.15 3.39 -1.73
C ASN A 27 -14.02 3.76 -2.72
N PRO A 28 -12.96 2.95 -2.85
CA PRO A 28 -11.92 3.21 -3.83
C PRO A 28 -12.44 3.03 -5.26
N GLY A 29 -11.93 3.86 -6.17
CA GLY A 29 -12.17 3.74 -7.60
C GLY A 29 -11.39 2.59 -8.23
N LEU A 30 -11.92 2.06 -9.35
CA LEU A 30 -11.30 0.95 -10.10
C LEU A 30 -9.89 1.25 -10.63
N SER A 31 -9.54 2.52 -10.76
CA SER A 31 -8.26 2.98 -11.29
C SER A 31 -7.37 3.63 -10.23
N ASP A 32 -7.78 3.62 -8.96
CA ASP A 32 -7.10 4.38 -7.90
C ASP A 32 -5.63 3.97 -7.75
N ALA A 33 -5.33 2.67 -7.80
CA ALA A 33 -3.94 2.19 -7.72
C ALA A 33 -3.04 2.77 -8.83
N ALA A 34 -3.55 2.81 -10.07
CA ALA A 34 -2.82 3.39 -11.20
C ALA A 34 -2.73 4.91 -11.09
N CYS A 35 -3.79 5.57 -10.63
CA CYS A 35 -3.81 7.01 -10.41
C CYS A 35 -2.85 7.44 -9.30
N PHE A 36 -2.69 6.65 -8.23
CA PHE A 36 -1.76 6.93 -7.14
C PHE A 36 -0.30 6.73 -7.52
N ALA A 37 0.00 5.79 -8.42
CA ALA A 37 1.37 5.53 -8.88
C ALA A 37 1.99 6.66 -9.73
N LEU A 38 1.16 7.54 -10.32
CA LEU A 38 1.60 8.52 -11.32
C LEU A 38 2.20 9.82 -10.74
N PRO A 39 1.58 10.48 -9.73
CA PRO A 39 2.10 11.75 -9.20
C PRO A 39 3.39 11.56 -8.41
N ASP A 40 3.50 10.45 -7.68
CA ASP A 40 4.68 10.11 -6.89
C ASP A 40 4.89 8.58 -6.86
N ALA A 41 5.86 8.12 -7.64
CA ALA A 41 6.21 6.70 -7.73
C ALA A 41 6.81 6.12 -6.43
N GLN A 42 7.14 6.97 -5.45
CA GLN A 42 7.65 6.58 -4.14
C GLN A 42 6.78 7.11 -2.99
N GLY A 43 5.56 7.59 -3.28
CA GLY A 43 4.68 8.18 -2.27
C GLY A 43 4.15 7.16 -1.25
N PHE A 44 4.07 5.88 -1.64
CA PHE A 44 3.53 4.82 -0.80
C PHE A 44 4.62 4.06 -0.06
N PHE A 45 4.30 3.70 1.19
CA PHE A 45 5.11 2.87 2.07
C PHE A 45 4.31 1.66 2.56
N VAL A 46 5.03 0.58 2.85
CA VAL A 46 4.53 -0.63 3.52
C VAL A 46 5.40 -0.91 4.75
N GLY A 47 4.73 -1.26 5.84
CA GLY A 47 5.33 -1.86 7.03
C GLY A 47 5.17 -3.37 6.97
N GLU A 48 6.27 -4.10 7.15
CA GLU A 48 6.32 -5.56 7.11
C GLU A 48 6.86 -6.11 8.44
N ILE A 49 6.28 -7.22 8.90
CA ILE A 49 6.79 -8.03 10.01
C ILE A 49 7.01 -9.44 9.47
N ASP A 50 8.22 -9.97 9.59
CA ASP A 50 8.60 -11.28 9.02
C ASP A 50 8.32 -11.42 7.51
N GLY A 51 8.39 -10.30 6.78
CA GLY A 51 8.13 -10.23 5.34
C GLY A 51 6.64 -10.16 4.97
N GLU A 52 5.75 -10.19 5.95
CA GLU A 52 4.31 -10.04 5.74
C GLU A 52 3.90 -8.57 5.89
N PRO A 53 3.21 -7.97 4.90
CA PRO A 53 2.64 -6.63 5.02
C PRO A 53 1.63 -6.55 6.16
N VAL A 54 1.79 -5.56 7.04
CA VAL A 54 0.88 -5.30 8.18
C VAL A 54 0.32 -3.89 8.20
N ALA A 55 0.90 -2.97 7.44
CA ALA A 55 0.45 -1.57 7.36
C ALA A 55 0.85 -0.94 6.03
N THR A 56 0.06 0.02 5.55
CA THR A 56 0.39 0.87 4.38
C THR A 56 0.07 2.32 4.67
N VAL A 57 0.85 3.26 4.12
CA VAL A 57 0.59 4.70 4.21
C VAL A 57 1.12 5.41 2.96
N SER A 58 0.49 6.52 2.57
CA SER A 58 0.97 7.44 1.53
C SER A 58 1.08 8.87 2.06
#